data_AF-A0A938XS23-F1
#
_entry.id   AF-A0A938XS23-F1
#
_cell.length_a   1.000
_cell.length_b   1.000
_cell.length_c   1.000
_cell.angle_alpha   90.00
_cell.angle_beta   90.00
_cell.angle_gamma   90.00
#
_symmetry.space_group_name_H-M   'P 1'
#
loop_
_entity.id
_entity.type
_entity.pdbx_description
1 polymer ?
#
loop_
_entity_poly.entity_id
_entity_poly.type
_entity_poly.pdbx_seq_one_letter_code
_entity_poly.pdbx_strand_id
1 'polypeptide(L)' 'MDIILEGIETAIEEEIADQKKYKKLKEKADDQKLKALFEQLIQDEEKHEEILRSRYEAVKKMINDD' A
#
# COMPACT_ATOMS: atom_id res chain seq x y z
N MET A 1 11.32 15.26 -11.97
CA MET A 1 11.36 14.60 -10.65
C MET A 1 9.96 14.50 -10.05
N ASP A 2 9.10 15.49 -10.28
CA ASP A 2 7.68 15.47 -9.88
C ASP A 2 6.91 14.22 -10.33
N ILE A 3 7.08 13.78 -11.57
CA ILE A 3 6.44 12.55 -12.08
C ILE A 3 6.80 11.28 -11.27
N ILE A 4 7.97 11.25 -10.64
CA ILE A 4 8.39 10.13 -9.78
C ILE A 4 7.65 10.19 -8.44
N LEU A 5 7.53 11.38 -7.84
CA LEU A 5 6.76 11.56 -6.61
C LEU A 5 5.27 11.27 -6.83
N GLU A 6 4.69 11.77 -7.93
CA GLU A 6 3.30 11.48 -8.33
C GLU A 6 3.07 9.97 -8.55
N GLY A 7 4.02 9.29 -9.18
CA GLY A 7 3.94 7.84 -9.37
C GLY A 7 3.98 7.06 -8.05
N ILE A 8 4.83 7.47 -7.10
CA ILE A 8 4.88 6.84 -5.77
C ILE A 8 3.62 7.15 -4.95
N GLU A 9 3.10 8.38 -5.03
CA GLU A 9 1.84 8.75 -4.38
C GLU A 9 0.66 7.94 -4.92
N THR A 10 0.57 7.79 -6.25
CA THR A 10 -0.43 6.93 -6.90
C THR A 10 -0.33 5.49 -6.40
N ALA A 11 0.88 4.93 -6.33
CA ALA A 11 1.08 3.57 -5.82
C ALA A 11 0.64 3.43 -4.34
N ILE A 12 0.92 4.43 -3.49
CA ILE A 12 0.44 4.44 -2.09
C ILE A 12 -1.09 4.41 -2.03
N GLU A 13 -1.77 5.16 -2.90
CA GLU A 13 -3.23 5.16 -2.96
C GLU A 13 -3.80 3.80 -3.39
N GLU A 14 -3.13 3.12 -4.31
CA GLU A 14 -3.47 1.76 -4.75
C GLU A 14 -3.33 0.74 -3.61
N GLU A 15 -2.21 0.77 -2.85
CA GLU A 15 -2.01 -0.09 -1.68
C GLU A 15 -3.14 0.10 -0.65
N ILE A 16 -3.49 1.35 -0.34
CA ILE A 16 -4.57 1.67 0.61
C ILE A 16 -5.93 1.19 0.08
N ALA A 17 -6.16 1.28 -1.24
CA ALA A 17 -7.39 0.80 -1.87
C ALA A 17 -7.49 -0.74 -1.80
N ASP A 18 -6.40 -1.45 -2.03
CA ASP A 18 -6.35 -2.91 -1.96
C ASP A 18 -6.47 -3.43 -0.52
N GLN A 19 -5.85 -2.79 0.47
CA GLN A 19 -6.10 -3.08 1.89
C GLN A 19 -7.61 -3.02 2.22
N LYS A 20 -8.29 -1.93 1.81
CA LYS A 20 -9.74 -1.75 2.03
C LYS A 20 -10.57 -2.82 1.30
N LYS A 21 -10.17 -3.19 0.09
CA LYS A 21 -10.82 -4.22 -0.71
C LYS A 21 -10.69 -5.58 -0.06
N TYR A 22 -9.48 -6.00 0.34
CA TYR A 22 -9.26 -7.28 1.01
C TYR A 22 -9.95 -7.34 2.37
N LYS A 23 -10.00 -6.24 3.12
CA LYS A 23 -10.79 -6.15 4.35
C LYS A 23 -12.27 -6.45 4.11
N LYS A 24 -12.88 -5.83 3.09
CA LYS A 24 -14.28 -6.10 2.70
C LYS A 24 -14.49 -7.55 2.23
N LEU A 25 -13.51 -8.14 1.54
CA LEU A 25 -13.58 -9.53 1.10
C LEU A 25 -13.47 -10.51 2.28
N LYS A 26 -12.58 -10.24 3.24
CA LYS A 26 -12.44 -10.99 4.49
C LYS A 26 -13.72 -10.99 5.31
N GLU A 27 -14.39 -9.84 5.43
CA GLU A 27 -15.66 -9.68 6.13
C GLU A 27 -16.79 -10.53 5.50
N LYS A 28 -16.75 -10.73 4.18
CA LYS A 28 -17.74 -11.51 3.42
C LYS A 28 -17.38 -13.00 3.28
N ALA A 29 -16.17 -13.39 3.61
CA ALA A 29 -15.76 -14.80 3.51
C ALA A 29 -16.39 -15.61 4.64
N ASP A 30 -16.85 -16.82 4.34
CA ASP A 30 -17.33 -17.76 5.36
C ASP A 30 -16.25 -18.79 5.74
N ASP A 31 -15.37 -19.12 4.79
CA ASP A 31 -14.28 -20.07 4.98
C ASP A 31 -13.09 -19.46 5.75
N GLN A 32 -12.59 -20.18 6.76
CA GLN A 32 -11.50 -19.72 7.62
C GLN A 32 -10.16 -19.59 6.88
N LYS A 33 -9.86 -20.47 5.93
CA LYS A 33 -8.62 -20.38 5.15
C LYS A 33 -8.65 -19.17 4.23
N LEU A 34 -9.81 -18.89 3.65
CA LEU A 34 -10.02 -17.71 2.82
C LEU A 34 -9.90 -16.41 3.64
N LYS A 35 -10.42 -16.38 4.88
CA LYS A 35 -10.20 -15.25 5.80
C LYS A 35 -8.72 -15.04 6.13
N ALA A 36 -7.98 -16.12 6.36
CA ALA A 36 -6.55 -16.06 6.63
C ALA A 36 -5.75 -15.56 5.42
N LEU A 37 -6.14 -15.97 4.20
CA LEU A 37 -5.54 -15.46 2.97
C LEU A 37 -5.75 -13.94 2.83
N PHE A 38 -6.98 -13.45 3.00
CA PHE A 38 -7.23 -12.01 2.93
C PHE A 38 -6.52 -11.24 4.05
N GLU A 39 -6.41 -11.81 5.24
CA GLU A 39 -5.61 -11.20 6.31
C GLU A 39 -4.13 -11.07 5.93
N GLN A 40 -3.54 -12.10 5.33
CA GLN A 40 -2.16 -12.03 4.84
C GLN A 40 -2.00 -10.95 3.77
N LEU A 41 -2.94 -10.87 2.82
CA LEU A 41 -2.90 -9.85 1.77
C LEU A 41 -3.00 -8.43 2.34
N ILE A 42 -3.87 -8.19 3.32
CA ILE A 42 -3.95 -6.89 4.01
C ILE A 42 -2.59 -6.52 4.63
N GLN A 43 -1.95 -7.46 5.34
CA GLN A 43 -0.65 -7.24 5.98
C GLN A 43 0.48 -7.01 4.97
N ASP A 44 0.39 -7.60 3.79
CA ASP A 44 1.38 -7.41 2.73
C ASP A 44 1.24 -6.01 2.11
N GLU A 45 0.02 -5.57 1.78
CA GLU A 45 -0.21 -4.21 1.25
C GLU A 45 0.08 -3.12 2.30
N GLU A 46 -0.11 -3.38 3.59
CA GLU A 46 0.33 -2.47 4.68
C GLU A 46 1.86 -2.29 4.69
N LYS A 47 2.63 -3.36 4.46
CA LYS A 47 4.10 -3.28 4.36
C LYS A 47 4.53 -2.57 3.08
N HIS A 48 3.85 -2.84 1.96
CA HIS A 48 4.12 -2.15 0.70
C HIS A 48 3.89 -0.64 0.84
N GLU A 49 2.78 -0.23 1.48
CA GLU A 49 2.50 1.17 1.80
C GLU A 49 3.64 1.80 2.63
N GLU A 50 4.08 1.14 3.71
CA GLU A 50 5.16 1.63 4.56
C GLU A 50 6.46 1.86 3.76
N ILE A 51 6.84 0.90 2.92
CA ILE A 51 8.02 0.99 2.05
C ILE A 51 7.87 2.16 1.08
N LEU A 52 6.73 2.28 0.41
CA LEU A 52 6.50 3.36 -0.56
C LEU A 52 6.55 4.74 0.10
N ARG A 53 5.97 4.91 1.29
CA ARG A 53 6.07 6.15 2.08
C ARG A 53 7.52 6.48 2.42
N SER A 54 8.31 5.50 2.85
CA SER A 54 9.74 5.68 3.11
C SER A 54 10.49 6.15 1.86
N ARG A 55 10.18 5.57 0.69
CA ARG A 55 10.78 5.97 -0.59
C ARG A 55 10.34 7.35 -1.04
N TYR A 56 9.07 7.70 -0.88
CA TYR A 56 8.55 9.03 -1.19
C TYR A 56 9.32 10.11 -0.44
N GLU A 57 9.48 9.96 0.89
CA GLU A 57 10.21 10.93 1.71
C GLU A 57 11.69 11.01 1.33
N ALA A 58 12.33 9.88 1.03
CA ALA A 58 13.72 9.86 0.57
C ALA A 58 13.90 10.63 -0.75
N VAL A 59 13.03 10.38 -1.74
CA VAL A 59 13.08 11.06 -3.05
C VAL A 59 12.77 12.55 -2.90
N LYS A 60 11.74 12.89 -2.10
CA LYS A 60 11.36 14.28 -1.83
C LYS A 60 12.49 15.06 -1.19
N LYS A 61 13.21 14.46 -0.24
CA LYS A 61 14.40 15.07 0.36
C LYS A 61 15.51 15.29 -0.67
N MET A 62 15.81 14.30 -1.50
CA MET A 62 16.82 14.44 -2.56
C MET A 62 16.52 15.58 -3.54
N ILE A 63 15.25 15.81 -3.86
CA ILE A 63 14.83 16.91 -4.75
C ILE A 63 14.98 18.29 -4.08
N ASN A 64 14.69 18.38 -2.77
CA ASN A 64 14.73 19.65 -2.04
C ASN A 64 16.15 20.06 -1.60
N ASP A 65 17.09 19.11 -1.59
CA ASP A 65 18.50 19.34 -1.25
C ASP A 65 19.35 19.72 -2.50
N ASP A 66 18.77 19.74 -3.71
CA ASP A 66 19.35 20.21 -4.99
C ASP A 66 18.98 21.69 -5.28
#